data_AF-A0A7G8EGC0-F1
#
_entry.id   AF-A0A7G8EGC0-F1
#
_cell.length_a   1.000
_cell.length_b   1.000
_cell.length_c   1.000
_cell.angle_alpha   90.00
_cell.angle_beta   90.00
_cell.angle_gamma   90.00
#
_symmetry.space_group_name_H-M   'P 1'
#
loop_
_entity.id
_entity.type
_entity.pdbx_description
1 polymer ?
#
loop_
_entity_poly.entity_id
_entity_poly.type
_entity_poly.pdbx_seq_one_letter_code
_entity_poly.pdbx_strand_id
1 'polypeptide(L)'
;MAAGFGSPQEDPFLLLESTLKAVERLLRHADQRPLQRCWIDHPYGEEERTRLEEEVLPAISRCLQRIDEIDHELELEQDQQHQAGAGGG
;
A
#
# COMPACT_ATOMS: atom_id res chain seq x y z
N MET A 1 7.58 10.04 23.75
CA MET A 1 6.96 10.81 22.66
C MET A 1 7.05 9.93 21.42
N ALA A 2 5.93 9.66 20.78
CA ALA A 2 5.80 8.71 19.67
C ALA A 2 6.79 9.07 18.55
N ALA A 3 7.53 8.07 18.05
CA ALA A 3 8.40 8.21 16.91
C ALA A 3 7.57 8.71 15.73
N GLY A 4 7.94 9.86 15.17
CA GLY A 4 7.25 10.43 14.03
C GLY A 4 7.26 9.43 12.89
N PHE A 5 6.07 9.11 12.37
CA PHE A 5 5.92 8.36 11.14
C PHE A 5 6.81 9.00 10.07
N GLY A 6 7.78 8.21 9.60
CA GLY A 6 8.81 8.64 8.68
C GLY A 6 8.19 9.12 7.38
N SER A 7 8.94 9.93 6.63
CA SER A 7 8.57 10.24 5.25
C SER A 7 8.29 8.94 4.46
N PRO A 8 7.55 8.94 3.34
CA PRO A 8 7.35 7.73 2.52
C PRO A 8 8.67 7.07 2.07
N GLN A 9 9.81 7.78 2.17
CA GLN A 9 11.15 7.24 1.97
C GLN A 9 11.64 6.34 3.12
N GLU A 10 11.06 6.47 4.31
CA GLU A 10 11.47 5.82 5.56
C GLU A 10 10.46 4.75 6.00
N ASP A 11 9.19 4.86 5.60
CA ASP A 11 8.14 3.90 5.91
C ASP A 11 7.68 3.13 4.65
N PRO A 12 7.96 1.82 4.54
CA PRO A 12 7.60 1.02 3.38
C PRO A 12 6.08 0.84 3.22
N PHE A 13 5.29 0.91 4.29
CA PHE A 13 3.84 0.78 4.24
C PHE A 13 3.20 2.06 3.69
N LEU A 14 3.66 3.22 4.16
CA LEU A 14 3.23 4.51 3.60
C LEU A 14 3.64 4.64 2.13
N LEU A 15 4.78 4.09 1.73
CA LEU A 15 5.19 4.02 0.33
C LEU A 15 4.20 3.19 -0.50
N LEU A 16 3.80 2.01 -0.04
CA LEU A 16 2.84 1.15 -0.75
C LEU A 16 1.48 1.82 -0.89
N GLU A 17 0.94 2.39 0.19
CA GLU A 17 -0.33 3.12 0.17
C GLU A 17 -0.31 4.33 -0.76
N SER A 18 0.75 5.14 -0.68
CA SER A 18 0.90 6.33 -1.53
C SER A 18 1.07 5.94 -2.99
N THR A 19 1.78 4.85 -3.27
CA THR A 19 1.92 4.29 -4.62
C THR A 19 0.58 3.83 -5.17
N LEU A 20 -0.22 3.09 -4.40
CA LEU A 20 -1.57 2.69 -4.79
C LEU A 20 -2.42 3.91 -5.19
N LYS A 21 -2.51 4.89 -4.28
CA LYS A 21 -3.28 6.13 -4.49
C LYS A 21 -2.78 6.91 -5.70
N ALA A 22 -1.48 6.94 -5.94
CA ALA A 22 -0.88 7.62 -7.09
C ALA A 22 -1.24 6.93 -8.41
N VAL A 23 -1.12 5.59 -8.48
CA VAL A 23 -1.46 4.80 -9.67
C VAL A 23 -2.96 4.92 -9.99
N GLU A 24 -3.83 4.82 -8.98
CA GLU A 24 -5.27 5.02 -9.22
C GLU A 24 -5.59 6.43 -9.76
N ARG A 25 -4.98 7.48 -9.21
CA ARG A 25 -5.17 8.85 -9.72
C ARG A 25 -4.67 8.96 -11.16
N LEU A 26 -3.52 8.38 -11.45
CA LEU A 26 -2.94 8.37 -12.79
C LEU A 26 -3.91 7.73 -13.80
N LEU A 27 -4.46 6.56 -13.46
CA LEU A 27 -5.40 5.84 -14.31
C LEU A 27 -6.75 6.56 -14.45
N ARG A 28 -7.27 7.17 -13.37
CA ARG A 28 -8.51 7.97 -13.41
C ARG A 28 -8.40 9.20 -14.31
N HIS A 29 -7.24 9.84 -14.36
CA HIS A 29 -7.01 11.05 -15.15
C HIS A 29 -6.46 10.78 -16.56
N ALA A 30 -6.13 9.52 -16.87
CA ALA A 30 -5.75 9.13 -18.21
C ALA A 30 -7.01 9.02 -19.09
N ASP A 31 -7.28 10.06 -19.90
CA ASP A 31 -8.32 10.04 -20.95
C ASP A 31 -7.95 9.08 -22.10
N GLN A 32 -7.59 7.83 -21.81
CA GLN A 32 -7.08 6.84 -22.78
C GLN A 32 -5.84 7.32 -23.55
N ARG A 33 -5.18 8.37 -23.06
CA ARG A 33 -3.96 8.92 -23.65
C ARG A 33 -2.74 8.18 -23.09
N PRO A 34 -1.69 8.00 -23.90
CA PRO A 34 -0.46 7.36 -23.43
C PRO A 34 0.11 8.09 -22.21
N LEU A 35 0.42 7.34 -21.14
CA LEU A 35 0.96 7.94 -19.93
C LEU A 35 2.43 8.29 -20.17
N GLN A 36 2.72 9.59 -20.19
CA GLN A 36 4.08 10.10 -20.37
C GLN A 36 4.88 9.94 -19.08
N ARG A 37 6.08 9.35 -19.20
CA ARG A 37 7.06 9.27 -18.11
C ARG A 37 8.24 10.18 -18.43
N CYS A 38 8.74 10.90 -17.43
CA CYS A 38 9.92 11.77 -17.60
C CYS A 38 11.25 10.99 -17.76
N TRP A 39 11.24 9.66 -17.60
CA TRP A 39 12.44 8.83 -17.44
C TRP A 39 12.50 7.63 -18.40
N ILE A 40 11.52 7.48 -19.29
CA ILE A 40 11.43 6.39 -20.28
C ILE A 40 11.15 7.04 -21.64
N ASP A 41 11.86 6.61 -22.68
CA ASP A 41 11.74 7.17 -24.04
C ASP A 41 10.38 6.89 -24.70
N HIS A 42 9.62 5.90 -24.22
CA HIS A 42 8.30 5.58 -24.72
C HIS A 42 7.21 5.76 -23.64
N PRO A 43 6.05 6.35 -23.98
CA PRO A 43 4.93 6.39 -23.06
C PRO A 43 4.34 5.00 -22.85
N TYR A 44 3.66 4.81 -21.72
CA TYR A 44 2.88 3.61 -21.51
C TYR A 44 1.64 3.66 -22.40
N GLY A 45 1.46 2.62 -23.19
CA GLY A 45 0.32 2.43 -24.08
C GLY A 45 -0.84 1.75 -23.36
N GLU A 46 -1.72 1.13 -24.15
CA GLU A 46 -2.87 0.40 -23.64
C GLU A 46 -2.43 -0.84 -22.82
N GLU A 47 -1.45 -1.60 -23.31
CA GLU A 47 -0.98 -2.81 -22.64
C GLU A 47 -0.42 -2.51 -21.24
N GLU A 48 0.48 -1.53 -21.10
CA GLU A 48 1.01 -1.18 -19.78
C GLU A 48 -0.07 -0.61 -18.86
N ARG A 49 -1.06 0.10 -19.41
CA ARG A 49 -2.19 0.60 -18.63
C ARG A 49 -3.04 -0.56 -18.11
N THR A 50 -3.33 -1.55 -18.94
CA THR A 50 -4.02 -2.78 -18.54
C THR A 50 -3.24 -3.51 -17.46
N ARG A 51 -1.90 -3.62 -17.57
CA ARG A 51 -1.08 -4.22 -16.50
C ARG A 51 -1.17 -3.45 -15.18
N LEU A 52 -1.22 -2.12 -15.23
CA LEU A 52 -1.42 -1.32 -14.02
C LEU A 52 -2.78 -1.62 -13.37
N GLU A 53 -3.84 -1.71 -14.18
CA GLU A 53 -5.22 -1.96 -13.73
C GLU A 53 -5.43 -3.40 -13.22
N GLU A 54 -4.94 -4.41 -13.95
CA GLU A 54 -5.24 -5.82 -13.71
C GLU A 54 -4.19 -6.55 -12.87
N GLU A 55 -2.94 -6.09 -12.84
CA GLU A 55 -1.86 -6.77 -12.12
C GLU A 55 -1.35 -5.94 -10.94
N VAL A 56 -0.94 -4.69 -11.18
CA VAL A 56 -0.24 -3.87 -10.17
C VAL A 56 -1.18 -3.40 -9.07
N LEU A 57 -2.32 -2.78 -9.42
CA LEU A 57 -3.29 -2.32 -8.42
C LEU A 57 -3.77 -3.47 -7.51
N PRO A 58 -4.19 -4.64 -8.03
CA PRO A 58 -4.59 -5.76 -7.20
C PRO A 58 -3.48 -6.32 -6.32
N ALA A 59 -2.24 -6.39 -6.84
CA ALA A 59 -1.11 -6.88 -6.06
C ALA A 59 -0.81 -5.97 -4.85
N ILE A 60 -0.80 -4.65 -5.05
CA ILE A 60 -0.56 -3.70 -3.95
C ILE A 60 -1.73 -3.74 -2.95
N SER A 61 -2.97 -3.76 -3.44
CA SER A 61 -4.16 -3.84 -2.56
C SER A 61 -4.15 -5.11 -1.71
N ARG A 62 -3.80 -6.27 -2.29
CA ARG A 62 -3.69 -7.53 -1.56
C ARG A 62 -2.57 -7.50 -0.52
N CYS A 63 -1.45 -6.86 -0.86
CA CYS A 63 -0.36 -6.72 0.09
C CYS A 63 -0.78 -5.91 1.31
N LEU A 64 -1.45 -4.77 1.11
CA LEU A 64 -1.96 -3.93 2.20
C LEU A 64 -2.99 -4.68 3.06
N GLN A 65 -3.95 -5.36 2.42
CA GLN A 65 -4.91 -6.19 3.15
C GLN A 65 -4.22 -7.25 4.03
N ARG A 66 -3.14 -7.87 3.52
CA ARG A 66 -2.40 -8.87 4.27
C ARG A 66 -1.67 -8.26 5.48
N ILE A 67 -1.21 -7.02 5.36
CA ILE A 67 -0.59 -6.30 6.47
C ILE A 67 -1.66 -6.03 7.55
N ASP A 68 -2.82 -5.51 7.16
CA ASP A 68 -3.94 -5.26 8.09
C ASP A 68 -4.38 -6.54 8.83
N GLU A 69 -4.43 -7.68 8.14
CA GLU A 69 -4.72 -8.99 8.75
C GLU A 69 -3.71 -9.35 9.84
N ILE A 70 -2.42 -9.20 9.54
CA ILE A 70 -1.33 -9.52 10.47
C ILE A 70 -1.35 -8.57 11.67
N ASP A 71 -1.53 -7.27 11.43
CA ASP A 71 -1.61 -6.28 12.51
C ASP A 71 -2.79 -6.59 13.45
N HIS A 72 -3.94 -6.97 12.90
CA HIS A 72 -5.09 -7.37 13.69
C HIS A 72 -4.85 -8.64 14.52
N GLU A 73 -4.21 -9.67 13.94
CA GLU A 73 -3.84 -10.89 14.65
C GLU A 73 -2.90 -10.58 15.83
N LEU A 74 -1.88 -9.74 15.58
CA LEU A 74 -0.91 -9.33 16.60
C LEU A 74 -1.54 -8.52 17.72
N GLU A 75 -2.48 -7.62 17.42
CA GLU A 75 -3.24 -6.86 18.42
C GLU A 75 -4.05 -7.79 19.33
N LEU A 76 -4.75 -8.77 18.75
CA LEU A 76 -5.52 -9.76 19.51
C LEU A 76 -4.62 -10.61 20.42
N GLU A 77 -3.44 -11.01 19.95
CA GLU A 77 -2.47 -11.76 20.77
C GLU A 77 -1.95 -10.92 21.95
N GLN A 78 -1.65 -9.64 21.71
CA GLN A 78 -1.21 -8.72 22.76
C GLN A 78 -2.29 -8.50 23.81
N ASP A 79 -3.54 -8.29 23.42
CA ASP A 79 -4.66 -8.11 24.35
C ASP A 79 -4.86 -9.35 25.24
N GLN A 80 -4.76 -10.55 24.66
CA GLN A 80 -4.84 -11.81 25.40
C GLN A 80 -3.71 -11.95 26.43
N GLN A 81 -2.49 -11.58 26.07
CA GLN A 81 -1.34 -11.62 26.99
C GLN A 81 -1.50 -10.60 28.14
N HIS A 82 -1.96 -9.39 27.86
CA HIS A 82 -2.23 -8.39 28.89
C HIS A 82 -3.33 -8.84 29.86
N GLN A 83 -4.39 -9.48 29.35
CA GLN A 83 -5.50 -9.96 30.17
C GLN A 83 -5.10 -11.18 31.03
N ALA A 84 -4.24 -12.07 30.51
CA ALA A 84 -3.70 -13.20 31.26
C ALA A 84 -2.72 -12.77 32.37
N GLY A 85 -1.93 -11.70 32.14
CA GLY A 85 -1.00 -11.16 33.13
C GLY A 85 -1.66 -10.36 34.25
N ALA A 86 -2.85 -9.78 34.02
CA ALA A 86 -3.57 -8.97 35.00
C ALA A 86 -4.38 -9.80 36.03
N GLY A 87 -4.56 -11.11 35.81
CA GLY A 87 -5.30 -12.01 36.70
C GLY A 87 -4.47 -12.71 37.79
N GLY A 88 -3.16 -12.45 37.87
CA GLY A 88 -2.24 -13.06 38.83
C GLY A 88 -1.63 -12.03 39.80
N GLY A 89 -2.44 -11.49 40.71
CA GLY A 89 -2.03 -10.58 41.78
C GLY A 89 -2.81 -10.81 43.06
#